data_AF-A0A0A2MJK9-F1
#
_entry.id   AF-A0A0A2MJK9-F1
#
_cell.length_a   1.000
_cell.length_b   1.000
_cell.length_c   1.000
_cell.angle_alpha   90.00
_cell.angle_beta   90.00
_cell.angle_gamma   90.00
#
_symmetry.space_group_name_H-M   'P 1'
#
loop_
_entity.id
_entity.type
_entity.pdbx_description
1 polymer ?
#
loop_
_entity_poly.entity_id
_entity_poly.type
_entity_poly.pdbx_seq_one_letter_code
_entity_poly.pdbx_strand_id
1 'polypeptide(L)'
;MAAPQDYAGLLDGGIYEHEGISYTNYGLKMVLAYYAYARYIMFSSVTDTPFSVVEKLTDSSRPVEASAKKTIYTLNRQAAQQVWDNVKNYLIRTRHPDYTGCQARPGSLRFTKIGY
;
A
#
# COMPACT_ATOMS: atom_id res chain seq x y z
N MET A 1 -9.32 -26.29 2.41
CA MET A 1 -9.23 -24.90 2.89
C MET A 1 -7.78 -24.48 2.68
N ALA A 2 -7.52 -23.38 1.97
CA ALA A 2 -6.14 -22.93 1.72
C ALA A 2 -5.51 -22.47 3.03
N ALA A 3 -4.24 -22.81 3.24
CA ALA A 3 -3.48 -22.42 4.42
C ALA A 3 -2.70 -21.12 4.14
N PRO A 4 -2.36 -20.31 5.16
CA PRO A 4 -1.65 -19.04 4.95
C PRO A 4 -0.35 -19.16 4.15
N GLN A 5 0.36 -20.30 4.30
CA GLN A 5 1.57 -20.57 3.53
C GLN A 5 1.36 -20.67 2.02
N ASP A 6 0.15 -21.03 1.56
CA ASP A 6 -0.17 -21.18 0.15
C ASP A 6 -0.16 -19.83 -0.58
N TYR A 7 -0.23 -18.72 0.17
CA TYR A 7 -0.23 -17.35 -0.34
C TYR A 7 1.12 -16.64 -0.17
N ALA A 8 2.18 -17.33 0.27
CA ALA A 8 3.48 -16.70 0.49
C ALA A 8 4.01 -16.00 -0.79
N GLY A 9 3.92 -16.65 -1.95
CA GLY A 9 4.36 -16.06 -3.22
C GLY A 9 3.56 -14.81 -3.65
N LEU A 10 2.28 -14.73 -3.26
CA LEU A 10 1.45 -13.55 -3.49
C LEU A 10 1.78 -12.43 -2.50
N LEU A 11 1.96 -12.76 -1.23
CA LEU A 11 2.13 -11.81 -0.13
C LEU A 11 3.55 -11.24 -0.05
N ASP A 12 4.54 -12.13 -0.07
CA ASP A 12 5.96 -11.80 0.06
C ASP A 12 6.63 -11.50 -1.30
N GLY A 13 6.03 -11.99 -2.38
CA GLY A 13 6.61 -11.89 -3.71
C GLY A 13 7.59 -13.02 -4.00
N GLY A 14 8.34 -12.87 -5.10
CA GLY A 14 9.28 -13.86 -5.58
C GLY A 14 9.45 -13.82 -7.10
N ILE A 15 10.32 -14.68 -7.60
CA ILE A 15 10.55 -14.85 -9.04
C ILE A 15 9.59 -15.92 -9.57
N TYR A 16 9.02 -15.67 -10.75
CA TYR A 16 8.15 -16.61 -11.43
C TYR A 16 8.44 -16.62 -12.94
N GLU A 17 8.24 -17.77 -13.57
CA GLU A 17 8.40 -17.92 -15.02
C GLU A 17 7.07 -17.73 -15.73
N HIS A 18 7.10 -17.01 -16.85
CA HIS A 18 5.98 -16.93 -17.77
C HIS A 18 6.51 -16.86 -19.20
N GLU A 19 6.07 -17.80 -20.05
CA GLU A 19 6.50 -17.89 -21.46
C GLU A 19 8.04 -17.99 -21.63
N GLY A 20 8.73 -18.62 -20.67
CA GLY A 20 10.19 -18.79 -20.68
C GLY A 20 10.98 -17.53 -20.28
N ILE A 21 10.31 -16.52 -19.72
CA ILE A 21 10.91 -15.31 -19.19
C ILE A 21 10.67 -15.24 -17.67
N SER A 22 11.74 -15.00 -16.92
CA SER A 22 11.69 -14.74 -15.48
C SER A 22 11.14 -13.34 -15.20
N TYR A 23 10.09 -13.27 -14.37
CA TYR A 23 9.53 -12.03 -13.85
C TYR A 23 9.62 -11.98 -12.33
N THR A 24 9.64 -10.77 -11.78
CA THR A 24 9.59 -10.55 -10.33
C THR A 24 8.21 -10.05 -9.92
N ASN A 25 7.61 -10.73 -8.94
CA ASN A 25 6.48 -10.23 -8.16
C ASN A 25 7.04 -9.59 -6.88
N TYR A 26 6.72 -8.33 -6.61
CA TYR A 26 7.16 -7.64 -5.39
C TYR A 26 6.32 -7.95 -4.14
N GLY A 27 5.15 -8.58 -4.32
CA GLY A 27 4.30 -9.01 -3.22
C GLY A 27 3.33 -7.96 -2.70
N LEU A 28 2.18 -8.44 -2.22
CA LEU A 28 1.09 -7.59 -1.74
C LEU A 28 1.43 -6.86 -0.43
N LYS A 29 2.31 -7.41 0.41
CA LYS A 29 2.75 -6.74 1.64
C LYS A 29 3.41 -5.40 1.34
N MET A 30 4.18 -5.29 0.25
CA MET A 30 4.81 -4.04 -0.16
C MET A 30 3.77 -2.99 -0.58
N VAL A 31 2.73 -3.40 -1.33
CA VAL A 31 1.61 -2.52 -1.70
C VAL A 31 0.94 -1.92 -0.45
N LEU A 32 0.64 -2.79 0.51
CA LEU A 32 0.01 -2.39 1.77
C LEU A 32 0.93 -1.49 2.60
N ALA A 33 2.23 -1.76 2.64
CA ALA A 33 3.21 -0.92 3.34
C ALA A 33 3.24 0.51 2.78
N TYR A 34 3.28 0.66 1.45
CA TYR A 34 3.24 1.99 0.83
C TYR A 34 1.93 2.74 1.12
N TYR A 35 0.77 2.07 1.04
CA TYR A 35 -0.50 2.70 1.38
C TYR A 35 -0.61 3.06 2.86
N ALA A 36 -0.16 2.17 3.75
CA ALA A 36 -0.15 2.40 5.18
C ALA A 36 0.76 3.57 5.54
N TYR A 37 1.96 3.64 4.96
CA TYR A 37 2.90 4.73 5.18
C TYR A 37 2.38 6.06 4.61
N ALA A 38 1.78 6.06 3.42
CA ALA A 38 1.12 7.25 2.88
C ALA A 38 0.08 7.81 3.87
N ARG A 39 -0.79 6.93 4.39
CA ARG A 39 -1.80 7.30 5.38
C ARG A 39 -1.15 7.78 6.68
N TYR A 40 -0.15 7.08 7.18
CA TYR A 40 0.59 7.47 8.38
C TYR A 40 1.16 8.88 8.23
N ILE A 41 1.85 9.21 7.15
CA ILE A 41 2.41 10.56 6.97
C ILE A 41 1.33 11.64 6.87
N MET A 42 0.23 11.37 6.17
CA MET A 42 -0.85 12.35 6.02
C MET A 42 -1.64 12.57 7.31
N PHE A 43 -1.85 11.52 8.11
CA PHE A 43 -2.76 11.53 9.27
C PHE A 43 -2.07 11.33 10.63
N SER A 44 -0.76 11.14 10.70
CA SER A 44 0.00 11.02 11.98
C SER A 44 -0.13 12.25 12.87
N SER A 45 -0.42 13.43 12.30
CA SER A 45 -0.80 14.64 13.06
C SER A 45 -2.31 14.85 13.17
N VAL A 46 -3.11 14.08 12.42
CA VAL A 46 -4.58 14.12 12.38
C VAL A 46 -5.12 12.83 13.00
N THR A 47 -4.52 12.44 14.13
CA THR A 47 -5.15 11.54 15.07
C THR A 47 -5.53 12.45 16.23
N ASP A 48 -6.82 12.77 16.36
CA ASP A 48 -7.38 13.48 17.50
C ASP A 48 -6.82 12.85 18.79
N THR A 49 -5.79 13.48 19.34
CA THR A 49 -5.21 13.23 20.64
C THR A 49 -4.84 14.63 21.17
N PRO A 50 -5.16 14.97 22.44
CA PRO A 50 -4.93 16.32 22.98
C PRO A 50 -3.44 16.74 23.04
N PHE A 51 -2.52 15.90 22.58
CA PHE A 51 -1.08 16.11 22.68
C PHE A 51 -0.41 15.66 21.39
N SER A 52 -0.15 16.63 20.50
CA SER A 52 0.56 16.45 19.23
C SER A 52 1.87 15.70 19.42
N VAL A 53 2.18 14.82 18.46
CA VAL A 53 3.48 14.21 18.25
C VAL A 53 4.54 15.31 18.17
N VAL A 54 5.44 15.35 19.14
CA VAL A 54 6.61 16.24 19.17
C VAL A 54 7.82 15.51 18.58
N GLU A 55 8.33 15.99 17.46
CA GLU A 55 9.68 15.63 17.02
C GLU A 55 10.71 16.42 17.83
N LYS A 56 11.59 15.71 18.53
CA LYS A 56 12.76 16.31 19.17
C LYS A 56 13.91 16.37 18.18
N LEU A 57 14.25 17.58 17.72
CA LEU A 57 15.61 17.96 17.33
C LEU A 57 15.75 19.48 17.46
N THR A 58 16.52 19.90 18.48
CA THR A 58 17.10 21.25 18.70
C THR A 58 16.14 22.45 18.70
N ASP A 59 15.79 22.95 19.90
CA ASP A 59 15.22 24.27 20.33
C ASP A 59 14.24 25.07 19.44
N SER A 60 13.85 24.60 18.26
CA SER A 60 12.92 25.25 17.34
C SER A 60 12.33 24.23 16.37
N SER A 61 11.62 23.21 16.89
CA SER A 61 10.86 22.27 16.07
C SER A 61 9.76 23.00 15.32
N ARG A 62 9.85 23.08 13.99
CA ARG A 62 8.76 23.51 13.12
C ARG A 62 7.99 22.29 12.62
N PRO A 63 6.64 22.30 12.67
CA PRO A 63 5.86 21.20 12.11
C PRO A 63 6.17 21.03 10.62
N VAL A 64 6.30 19.78 10.17
CA VAL A 64 6.45 19.48 8.74
C VAL A 64 5.30 20.14 7.97
N GLU A 65 5.67 21.00 7.04
CA GLU A 65 4.78 21.72 6.14
C GLU A 65 3.74 20.78 5.53
N ALA A 66 2.46 21.20 5.54
CA ALA A 66 1.37 20.40 5.00
C ALA A 66 1.56 20.06 3.52
N SER A 67 2.28 20.90 2.77
CA SER A 67 2.68 20.67 1.39
C SER A 67 3.62 19.47 1.25
N ALA A 68 4.65 19.36 2.10
CA ALA A 68 5.58 18.23 2.12
C ALA A 68 4.86 16.91 2.46
N LYS A 69 3.94 16.92 3.43
CA LYS A 69 3.11 15.74 3.75
C LYS A 69 2.26 15.29 2.57
N LYS A 70 1.62 16.22 1.85
CA LYS A 70 0.84 15.92 0.64
C LYS A 70 1.70 15.33 -0.48
N THR A 71 2.91 15.85 -0.67
CA THR A 71 3.86 15.32 -1.65
C THR A 71 4.25 13.88 -1.32
N ILE A 72 4.68 13.61 -0.08
CA ILE A 72 5.06 12.27 0.36
C ILE A 72 3.86 11.30 0.28
N TYR A 73 2.67 11.75 0.69
CA TYR A 73 1.43 10.97 0.54
C TYR A 73 1.17 10.58 -0.92
N THR A 74 1.28 11.54 -1.84
CA THR A 74 1.02 11.30 -3.27
C THR A 74 2.06 10.35 -3.87
N LEU A 75 3.34 10.55 -3.57
CA LEU A 75 4.43 9.69 -4.04
C LEU A 75 4.25 8.24 -3.56
N ASN A 76 3.94 8.04 -2.28
CA ASN A 76 3.72 6.69 -1.74
C ASN A 76 2.48 6.02 -2.31
N ARG A 77 1.42 6.77 -2.61
CA ARG A 77 0.24 6.21 -3.31
C ARG A 77 0.55 5.81 -4.76
N GLN A 78 1.38 6.59 -5.45
CA GLN A 78 1.83 6.26 -6.80
C GLN A 78 2.72 5.01 -6.79
N ALA A 79 3.69 4.93 -5.87
CA ALA A 79 4.51 3.74 -5.66
C ALA A 79 3.64 2.51 -5.36
N ALA A 80 2.65 2.64 -4.48
CA ALA A 80 1.71 1.55 -4.19
C ALA A 80 0.97 1.07 -5.45
N GLN A 81 0.54 1.98 -6.33
CA GLN A 81 -0.10 1.60 -7.61
C GLN A 81 0.86 0.88 -8.54
N GLN A 82 2.10 1.34 -8.68
CA GLN A 82 3.09 0.67 -9.53
C GLN A 82 3.38 -0.76 -9.04
N VAL A 83 3.54 -0.94 -7.72
CA VAL A 83 3.71 -2.27 -7.13
C VAL A 83 2.45 -3.12 -7.31
N TRP A 84 1.26 -2.53 -7.15
CA TRP A 84 0.00 -3.23 -7.39
C TRP A 84 -0.13 -3.73 -8.84
N ASP A 85 0.21 -2.91 -9.83
CA ASP A 85 0.18 -3.32 -11.23
C ASP A 85 1.13 -4.50 -11.51
N ASN A 86 2.29 -4.53 -10.83
CA ASN A 86 3.19 -5.68 -10.86
C ASN A 86 2.55 -6.95 -10.24
N VAL A 87 1.98 -6.86 -9.03
CA VAL A 87 1.28 -8.00 -8.39
C VAL A 87 0.10 -8.47 -9.25
N LYS A 88 -0.65 -7.53 -9.85
CA LYS A 88 -1.75 -7.83 -10.76
C LYS A 88 -1.28 -8.60 -11.98
N ASN A 89 -0.15 -8.24 -12.57
CA ASN A 89 0.46 -8.98 -13.67
C ASN A 89 0.87 -10.40 -13.24
N TYR A 90 1.38 -10.57 -12.03
CA TYR A 90 1.64 -11.90 -11.46
C TYR A 90 0.36 -12.75 -11.38
N LEU A 91 -0.71 -12.20 -10.81
CA LEU A 91 -2.01 -12.89 -10.67
C LEU A 91 -2.59 -13.32 -12.03
N ILE A 92 -2.48 -12.45 -13.05
CA ILE A 92 -2.96 -12.73 -14.41
C ILE A 92 -2.10 -13.81 -15.08
N ARG A 93 -0.77 -13.66 -15.06
CA ARG A 93 0.16 -14.56 -15.77
C ARG A 93 0.21 -15.96 -15.17
N THR A 94 0.06 -16.06 -13.85
CA THR A 94 0.01 -17.35 -13.14
C THR A 94 -1.39 -17.96 -13.12
N ARG A 95 -2.41 -17.25 -13.64
CA ARG A 95 -3.82 -17.65 -13.59
C ARG A 95 -4.23 -18.05 -12.16
N HIS A 96 -3.92 -17.17 -11.20
CA HIS A 96 -4.14 -17.47 -9.79
C HIS A 96 -5.62 -17.86 -9.56
N PRO A 97 -5.92 -19.01 -8.91
CA PRO A 97 -7.28 -19.59 -8.87
C PRO A 97 -8.36 -18.63 -8.36
N ASP A 98 -8.01 -17.85 -7.35
CA ASP A 98 -8.92 -16.91 -6.68
C ASP A 98 -9.06 -15.56 -7.41
N TYR A 99 -8.33 -15.35 -8.52
CA TYR A 99 -8.32 -14.09 -9.26
C TYR A 99 -9.12 -14.19 -10.56
N THR A 100 -10.41 -13.84 -10.48
CA THR A 100 -11.37 -13.97 -11.60
C THR A 100 -11.39 -12.79 -12.58
N GLY A 101 -10.38 -11.92 -12.54
CA GLY A 101 -10.33 -10.71 -13.36
C GLY A 101 -11.22 -9.60 -12.77
N CYS A 102 -10.61 -8.50 -12.37
CA CYS A 102 -11.33 -7.41 -11.74
C CYS A 102 -11.87 -6.43 -12.78
N GLN A 103 -13.19 -6.44 -13.04
CA GLN A 103 -13.86 -5.30 -13.66
C GLN A 103 -14.02 -4.20 -12.61
N ALA A 104 -12.94 -3.45 -12.37
CA ALA A 104 -12.97 -2.32 -11.45
C ALA A 104 -13.94 -1.25 -11.99
N ARG A 105 -15.17 -1.20 -11.46
CA ARG A 105 -15.97 0.02 -11.54
C ARG A 105 -15.24 1.09 -10.73
N PRO A 106 -15.10 2.33 -11.22
CA PRO A 106 -14.55 3.43 -10.43
C PRO A 106 -15.54 3.80 -9.32
N GLY A 107 -15.65 2.94 -8.31
CA GLY A 107 -16.41 3.15 -7.10
C GLY A 107 -15.53 3.89 -6.10
N SER A 108 -15.94 5.10 -5.72
CA SER A 108 -15.35 5.78 -4.58
C SER A 108 -15.64 4.98 -3.31
N LEU A 109 -14.60 4.39 -2.71
CA LEU A 109 -14.69 3.83 -1.36
C LEU A 109 -14.90 4.98 -0.38
N ARG A 110 -16.16 5.24 -0.02
CA ARG A 110 -16.50 6.13 1.09
C ARG A 110 -16.30 5.37 2.39
N PHE A 111 -15.22 5.66 3.09
CA PHE A 111 -15.06 5.25 4.48
C PHE A 111 -16.05 6.05 5.34
N THR A 112 -17.16 5.43 5.73
CA THR A 112 -18.04 5.98 6.77
C THR A 112 -17.39 5.77 8.14
N LYS A 113 -17.53 6.77 9.01
CA LYS A 113 -17.02 6.76 10.38
C LYS A 113 -17.52 5.50 11.10
N ILE A 114 -16.61 4.70 11.67
CA ILE A 114 -16.97 3.64 12.60
C ILE A 114 -17.51 4.34 13.84
N GLY A 115 -18.81 4.20 14.08
CA GLY A 115 -19.47 4.74 15.26
C GLY A 115 -18.92 4.09 16.52
N TYR A 116 -18.60 4.92 17.50
CA TYR A 116 -18.50 4.52 18.91
C TYR A 116 -19.89 4.71 19.54
#